data_AF-K1RL22-F1
#
_entry.id   AF-K1RL22-F1
#
_cell.length_a   1.000
_cell.length_b   1.000
_cell.length_c   1.000
_cell.angle_alpha   90.00
_cell.angle_beta   90.00
_cell.angle_gamma   90.00
#
_symmetry.space_group_name_H-M   'P 1'
#
loop_
_entity.id
_entity.type
_entity.pdbx_description
1 polymer ?
#
loop_
_entity_poly.entity_id
_entity_poly.type
_entity_poly.pdbx_seq_one_letter_code
_entity_poly.pdbx_strand_id
1 'polypeptide(L)'
;MTIAREISHRIKYELGVTVSIGISWNKIYAKLGSDYKKPDAITEFNRENYKDRIWQLPASDLLYVGRQTNKKLQKLGIRTIGQLAESDEKLLESHFGKIGNVLWAFANGWDEDPVCKEGYEAPVKSIGNSTTTPRDLENDLDVWIIQIALAESVAARLRKHGFKCKTVE
;
A
#
# COMPACT_ATOMS: atom_id res chain seq x y z
N MET A 1 21.29 4.53 10.53
CA MET A 1 20.61 5.40 11.52
C MET A 1 20.85 6.90 11.31
N THR A 2 22.07 7.38 11.03
CA THR A 2 22.41 8.80 10.91
C THR A 2 21.52 9.59 9.94
N ILE A 3 21.36 9.10 8.70
CA ILE A 3 20.58 9.76 7.65
C ILE A 3 19.11 9.97 8.07
N ALA A 4 18.49 8.96 8.69
CA ALA A 4 17.09 9.07 9.11
C ALA A 4 16.89 10.16 10.19
N ARG A 5 17.86 10.30 11.12
CA ARG A 5 17.83 11.36 12.14
C ARG A 5 17.97 12.74 11.52
N GLU A 6 18.87 12.88 10.54
CA GLU A 6 19.03 14.12 9.80
C GLU A 6 17.74 14.52 9.08
N ILE A 7 17.12 13.58 8.35
CA ILE A 7 15.85 13.83 7.64
C ILE A 7 14.75 14.25 8.62
N SER A 8 14.57 13.50 9.73
CA SER A 8 13.57 13.81 10.75
C SER A 8 13.80 15.20 11.36
N HIS A 9 15.04 15.53 11.72
CA HIS A 9 15.41 16.83 12.26
C HIS A 9 15.15 17.97 11.26
N ARG A 10 15.58 17.82 10.00
CA ARG A 10 15.38 18.83 8.95
C ARG A 10 13.91 19.08 8.68
N ILE A 11 13.09 18.04 8.57
CA ILE A 11 11.64 18.20 8.38
C ILE A 11 11.01 18.95 9.56
N LYS A 12 11.41 18.62 10.80
CA LYS A 12 10.91 19.30 11.99
C LYS A 12 11.33 20.76 12.06
N TYR A 13 12.59 21.06 11.74
CA TYR A 13 13.15 22.40 11.80
C TYR A 13 12.67 23.29 10.66
N GLU A 14 12.72 22.80 9.42
CA GLU A 14 12.42 23.57 8.21
C GLU A 14 10.90 23.69 7.95
N LEU A 15 10.12 22.64 8.26
CA LEU A 15 8.69 22.57 7.92
C LEU A 15 7.76 22.62 9.15
N GLY A 16 8.30 22.51 10.36
CA GLY A 16 7.50 22.55 11.60
C GLY A 16 6.62 21.33 11.86
N VAL A 17 6.83 20.22 11.12
CA VAL A 17 6.06 18.97 11.25
C VAL A 17 6.96 17.79 11.61
N THR A 18 6.41 16.76 12.25
CA THR A 18 7.18 15.54 12.59
C THR A 18 6.94 14.44 11.57
N VAL A 19 7.92 13.53 11.47
CA VAL A 19 7.82 12.32 10.64
C VAL A 19 8.23 11.10 11.44
N SER A 20 7.66 9.95 11.09
CA SER A 20 8.15 8.66 11.56
C SER A 20 8.78 7.90 10.40
N ILE A 21 9.97 7.35 10.63
CA ILE A 21 10.83 6.76 9.59
C ILE A 21 11.09 5.30 9.93
N GLY A 22 10.82 4.42 8.98
CA GLY A 22 11.22 3.01 9.06
C GLY A 22 12.45 2.74 8.22
N ILE A 23 13.39 1.97 8.76
CA ILE A 23 14.64 1.55 8.12
C ILE A 23 14.63 0.02 8.04
N SER A 24 14.88 -0.51 6.84
CA SER A 24 15.03 -1.96 6.62
C SER A 24 15.81 -2.23 5.33
N TRP A 25 16.08 -3.51 5.04
CA TRP A 25 16.73 -3.97 3.81
C TRP A 25 15.76 -4.11 2.63
N ASN A 26 14.45 -3.98 2.87
CA ASN A 26 13.41 -4.02 1.84
C ASN A 26 12.31 -2.99 2.11
N LYS A 27 11.47 -2.73 1.09
CA LYS A 27 10.45 -1.67 1.16
C LYS A 27 9.31 -2.03 2.10
N ILE A 28 8.93 -3.31 2.16
CA ILE A 28 7.81 -3.80 2.96
C ILE A 28 8.04 -3.56 4.46
N TYR A 29 9.20 -3.98 4.96
CA TYR A 29 9.57 -3.83 6.37
C TYR A 29 9.94 -2.40 6.72
N ALA A 30 10.50 -1.63 5.78
CA ALA A 30 10.69 -0.20 5.99
C ALA A 30 9.33 0.51 6.15
N LYS A 31 8.33 0.17 5.32
CA LYS A 31 6.98 0.71 5.44
C LYS A 31 6.32 0.31 6.76
N LEU A 32 6.45 -0.94 7.18
CA LEU A 32 5.95 -1.41 8.48
C LEU A 32 6.62 -0.65 9.64
N GLY A 33 7.95 -0.50 9.61
CA GLY A 33 8.70 0.25 10.61
C GLY A 33 8.27 1.71 10.75
N SER A 34 7.86 2.35 9.65
CA SER A 34 7.38 3.73 9.68
C SER A 34 6.07 3.90 10.45
N ASP A 35 5.23 2.86 10.54
CA ASP A 35 3.96 2.88 11.28
C ASP A 35 4.09 2.33 12.71
N TYR A 36 5.14 1.54 12.99
CA TYR A 36 5.27 0.74 14.20
C TYR A 36 5.26 1.52 15.53
N LYS A 37 5.89 2.70 15.58
CA LYS A 37 6.04 3.50 16.82
C LYS A 37 5.64 4.97 16.64
N LYS A 38 4.65 5.26 15.80
CA LYS A 38 4.18 6.64 15.58
C LYS A 38 3.68 7.28 16.90
N PRO A 39 3.81 8.62 17.07
CA PRO A 39 4.44 9.61 16.16
C PRO A 39 5.94 9.89 16.44
N ASP A 40 6.58 10.69 15.58
CA ASP A 40 7.97 11.22 15.72
C ASP A 40 9.05 10.17 16.09
N ALA A 41 8.98 8.98 15.49
CA ALA A 41 9.88 7.86 15.82
C ALA A 41 10.68 7.35 14.62
N ILE A 42 11.88 6.85 14.89
CA ILE A 42 12.70 6.11 13.93
C ILE A 42 12.78 4.65 14.38
N THR A 43 12.33 3.74 13.51
CA THR A 43 12.32 2.30 13.77
C THR A 43 13.22 1.60 12.75
N GLU A 44 14.14 0.77 13.24
CA GLU A 44 14.94 -0.11 12.39
C GLU A 44 14.52 -1.58 12.58
N PHE A 45 14.32 -2.25 11.45
CA PHE A 45 14.22 -3.70 11.36
C PHE A 45 15.38 -4.21 10.50
N ASN A 46 16.09 -5.21 11.01
CA ASN A 46 17.22 -5.83 10.33
C ASN A 46 17.06 -7.35 10.30
N ARG A 47 17.95 -8.04 9.58
CA ARG A 47 17.84 -9.49 9.34
C ARG A 47 17.95 -10.29 10.64
N GLU A 48 18.53 -9.68 11.67
CA GLU A 48 18.78 -10.28 12.97
C GLU A 48 17.57 -10.13 13.91
N ASN A 49 16.76 -9.06 13.79
CA ASN A 49 15.70 -8.75 14.75
C ASN A 49 14.27 -8.92 14.23
N TYR A 50 14.07 -9.12 12.93
CA TYR A 50 12.72 -9.05 12.37
C TYR A 50 11.83 -10.21 12.84
N LYS A 51 12.37 -11.41 13.05
CA LYS A 51 11.58 -12.53 13.55
C LYS A 51 11.06 -12.25 14.95
N ASP A 52 11.92 -11.76 15.85
CA ASP A 52 11.51 -11.50 17.23
C ASP A 52 10.53 -10.33 17.35
N ARG A 53 10.56 -9.38 16.40
CA ARG A 53 9.76 -8.15 16.47
C ARG A 53 8.57 -8.13 15.53
N ILE A 54 8.78 -8.41 14.24
CA ILE A 54 7.75 -8.35 13.20
C ILE A 54 6.83 -9.57 13.27
N TRP A 55 7.35 -10.78 13.49
CA TRP A 55 6.51 -11.98 13.44
C TRP A 55 5.46 -12.06 14.55
N GLN A 56 5.66 -11.32 15.64
CA GLN A 56 4.70 -11.19 16.73
C GLN A 56 3.54 -10.24 16.41
N LEU A 57 3.65 -9.44 15.34
CA LEU A 57 2.63 -8.48 14.97
C LEU A 57 1.44 -9.16 14.30
N PRO A 58 0.24 -8.58 14.40
CA PRO A 58 -0.93 -9.02 13.64
C PRO A 58 -0.62 -9.12 12.15
N ALA A 59 -1.16 -10.14 11.48
CA ALA A 59 -1.02 -10.30 10.03
C ALA A 59 -1.55 -9.08 9.25
N SER A 60 -2.54 -8.36 9.82
CA SER A 60 -3.09 -7.12 9.27
C SER A 60 -2.10 -5.96 9.17
N ASP A 61 -0.97 -6.02 9.87
CA ASP A 61 0.03 -4.97 9.86
C ASP A 61 0.98 -5.11 8.66
N LEU A 62 0.98 -6.27 8.00
CA LEU A 62 1.75 -6.51 6.79
C LEU A 62 1.12 -5.78 5.60
N LEU A 63 1.95 -5.15 4.76
CA LEU A 63 1.49 -4.52 3.53
C LEU A 63 0.74 -5.54 2.65
N TYR A 64 -0.32 -5.09 1.98
CA TYR A 64 -1.28 -5.91 1.22
C TYR A 64 -2.28 -6.75 2.04
N VAL A 65 -2.17 -6.78 3.37
CA VAL A 65 -3.18 -7.44 4.22
C VAL A 65 -4.27 -6.45 4.63
N GLY A 66 -5.18 -6.16 3.69
CA GLY A 66 -6.38 -5.37 3.97
C GLY A 66 -7.44 -6.12 4.78
N ARG A 67 -8.55 -5.44 5.14
CA ARG A 67 -9.64 -5.98 5.98
C ARG A 67 -10.17 -7.34 5.50
N GLN A 68 -10.37 -7.51 4.19
CA GLN A 68 -10.90 -8.77 3.63
C GLN A 68 -9.86 -9.90 3.64
N THR A 69 -8.61 -9.59 3.30
CA THR A 69 -7.49 -10.53 3.37
C THR A 69 -7.28 -11.01 4.79
N ASN A 70 -7.25 -10.09 5.77
CA ASN A 70 -7.13 -10.44 7.19
C ASN A 70 -8.28 -11.37 7.64
N LYS A 71 -9.53 -11.06 7.26
CA LYS A 71 -10.67 -11.96 7.57
C LYS A 71 -10.49 -13.37 7.03
N LYS A 72 -9.95 -13.52 5.82
CA LYS A 72 -9.64 -14.84 5.22
C LYS A 72 -8.51 -15.54 5.98
N LEU A 73 -7.43 -14.84 6.30
CA LEU A 73 -6.31 -15.39 7.09
C LEU A 73 -6.78 -15.89 8.47
N GLN A 74 -7.62 -15.10 9.15
CA GLN A 74 -8.19 -15.48 10.45
C GLN A 74 -9.02 -16.76 10.37
N LYS A 75 -9.76 -16.98 9.27
CA LYS A 75 -10.51 -18.24 9.04
C LYS A 75 -9.58 -19.45 8.85
N LEU A 76 -8.36 -19.22 8.38
CA LEU A 76 -7.31 -20.25 8.28
C LEU A 76 -6.50 -20.40 9.57
N GLY A 77 -6.86 -19.67 10.64
CA GLY A 77 -6.14 -19.67 11.91
C GLY A 77 -4.87 -18.82 11.92
N ILE A 78 -4.56 -18.12 10.83
CA ILE A 78 -3.37 -17.26 10.67
C ILE A 78 -3.70 -15.87 11.21
N ARG A 79 -3.06 -15.50 12.31
CA ARG A 79 -3.31 -14.25 13.05
C ARG A 79 -2.11 -13.31 13.10
N THR A 80 -0.89 -13.86 13.09
CA THR A 80 0.34 -13.07 13.14
C THR A 80 1.12 -13.16 11.84
N ILE A 81 2.04 -12.22 11.63
CA ILE A 81 2.96 -12.25 10.49
C ILE A 81 3.83 -13.50 10.53
N GLY A 82 4.25 -13.96 11.72
CA GLY A 82 5.01 -15.21 11.86
C GLY A 82 4.22 -16.43 11.41
N GLN A 83 2.95 -16.53 11.83
CA GLN A 83 2.08 -17.61 11.37
C GLN A 83 1.89 -17.60 9.85
N LEU A 84 1.78 -16.41 9.26
CA LEU A 84 1.71 -16.27 7.80
C LEU A 84 3.02 -16.72 7.12
N ALA A 85 4.17 -16.37 7.71
CA ALA A 85 5.49 -16.73 7.19
C ALA A 85 5.76 -18.25 7.26
N GLU A 86 5.27 -18.91 8.32
CA GLU A 86 5.44 -20.35 8.58
C GLU A 86 4.34 -21.22 7.93
N SER A 87 3.33 -20.61 7.31
CA SER A 87 2.26 -21.34 6.61
C SER A 87 2.77 -22.03 5.35
N ASP A 88 2.08 -23.09 4.92
CA ASP A 88 2.32 -23.73 3.62
C ASP A 88 1.99 -22.75 2.48
N GLU A 89 3.00 -22.45 1.65
CA GLU A 89 2.87 -21.58 0.49
C GLU A 89 1.75 -22.06 -0.46
N LYS A 90 1.61 -23.37 -0.68
CA LYS A 90 0.57 -23.92 -1.57
C LYS A 90 -0.83 -23.74 -0.99
N LEU A 91 -0.96 -23.82 0.34
CA LEU A 91 -2.22 -23.52 1.01
C LEU A 91 -2.60 -22.04 0.80
N LEU A 92 -1.64 -21.13 0.91
CA LEU A 92 -1.88 -19.71 0.68
C LEU A 92 -2.22 -19.45 -0.79
N GLU A 93 -1.52 -20.06 -1.74
CA GLU A 93 -1.84 -19.93 -3.16
C GLU A 93 -3.25 -20.43 -3.48
N SER A 94 -3.67 -21.57 -2.94
CA SER A 94 -5.02 -22.11 -3.20
C SER A 94 -6.15 -21.21 -2.69
N HIS A 95 -5.93 -20.47 -1.59
CA HIS A 95 -6.97 -19.61 -0.97
C HIS A 95 -6.97 -18.17 -1.49
N PHE A 96 -5.81 -17.67 -1.92
CA PHE A 96 -5.62 -16.27 -2.30
C PHE A 96 -5.23 -16.09 -3.77
N GLY A 97 -4.83 -17.15 -4.46
CA GLY A 97 -4.18 -17.08 -5.77
C GLY A 97 -2.76 -16.52 -5.65
N LYS A 98 -2.29 -15.86 -6.72
CA LYS A 98 -0.92 -15.31 -6.80
C LYS A 98 -0.54 -14.39 -5.63
N ILE A 99 -1.50 -13.67 -5.04
CA ILE A 99 -1.23 -12.79 -3.90
C ILE A 99 -0.87 -13.59 -2.64
N GLY A 100 -1.28 -14.86 -2.53
CA GLY A 100 -0.87 -15.75 -1.43
C GLY A 100 0.65 -15.90 -1.35
N ASN A 101 1.29 -16.15 -2.50
CA ASN A 101 2.75 -16.32 -2.59
C ASN A 101 3.47 -15.00 -2.27
N VAL A 102 2.91 -13.86 -2.71
CA VAL A 102 3.43 -12.53 -2.37
C VAL A 102 3.35 -12.26 -0.87
N LEU A 103 2.22 -12.57 -0.23
CA LEU A 103 2.04 -12.37 1.21
C LEU A 103 2.99 -13.26 2.02
N TRP A 104 3.18 -14.50 1.59
CA TRP A 104 4.13 -15.42 2.20
C TRP A 104 5.58 -14.93 2.10
N ALA A 105 6.00 -14.48 0.90
CA ALA A 105 7.32 -13.89 0.68
C ALA A 105 7.52 -12.64 1.54
N PHE A 106 6.53 -11.74 1.58
CA PHE A 106 6.60 -10.51 2.37
C PHE A 106 6.65 -10.77 3.88
N ALA A 107 5.93 -11.77 4.38
CA ALA A 107 5.99 -12.18 5.79
C ALA A 107 7.37 -12.77 6.17
N ASN A 108 8.10 -13.31 5.19
CA ASN A 108 9.48 -13.76 5.33
C ASN A 108 10.53 -12.67 5.04
N GLY A 109 10.11 -11.44 4.72
CA GLY A 109 11.00 -10.32 4.42
C GLY A 109 11.69 -10.43 3.06
N TRP A 110 11.10 -11.18 2.14
CA TRP A 110 11.56 -11.38 0.78
C TRP A 110 10.82 -10.42 -0.16
N ASP A 111 11.47 -9.30 -0.43
CA ASP A 111 11.05 -8.30 -1.39
C ASP A 111 12.33 -7.77 -2.05
N GLU A 112 12.52 -8.12 -3.31
CA GLU A 112 13.68 -7.74 -4.12
C GLU A 112 13.37 -6.55 -5.04
N ASP A 113 12.15 -6.00 -4.98
CA ASP A 113 11.74 -4.92 -5.85
C ASP A 113 12.52 -3.63 -5.51
N PRO A 114 13.35 -3.09 -6.42
CA PRO A 114 14.20 -1.95 -6.12
C PRO A 114 13.38 -0.69 -5.81
N VAL A 115 14.03 0.26 -5.13
CA VAL A 115 13.52 1.64 -5.08
C VAL A 115 13.75 2.27 -6.45
N CYS A 116 12.70 2.80 -7.07
CA CYS A 116 12.82 3.50 -8.34
C CYS A 116 13.80 4.69 -8.21
N LYS A 117 14.56 4.95 -9.28
CA LYS A 117 15.48 6.08 -9.32
C LYS A 117 14.71 7.39 -9.23
N GLU A 118 15.40 8.43 -8.75
CA GLU A 118 14.89 9.79 -8.80
C GLU A 118 14.51 10.16 -10.25
N GLY A 119 13.36 10.83 -10.40
CA GLY A 119 12.81 11.21 -11.71
C GLY A 119 12.10 10.09 -12.48
N TYR A 120 11.99 8.88 -11.93
CA TYR A 120 11.17 7.84 -12.54
C TYR A 120 9.68 8.21 -12.48
N GLU A 121 9.05 8.30 -13.64
CA GLU A 121 7.60 8.44 -13.78
C GLU A 121 6.99 7.13 -14.29
N ALA A 122 6.11 6.54 -13.49
CA ALA A 122 5.39 5.35 -13.91
C ALA A 122 4.45 5.69 -15.07
N PRO A 123 4.42 4.88 -16.16
CA PRO A 123 3.49 5.11 -17.25
C PRO A 123 2.04 5.12 -16.75
N VAL A 124 1.27 6.14 -17.14
CA VAL A 124 -0.16 6.23 -16.82
C VAL A 124 -0.90 5.10 -17.53
N LYS A 125 -1.49 4.18 -16.75
CA LYS A 125 -2.22 3.01 -17.29
C LYS A 125 -3.72 3.26 -17.48
N SER A 126 -4.30 4.19 -16.73
CA SER A 126 -5.71 4.57 -16.82
C SER A 126 -5.92 6.00 -16.33
N ILE A 127 -6.98 6.65 -16.82
CA ILE A 127 -7.48 7.93 -16.31
C ILE A 127 -8.96 7.76 -16.02
N GLY A 128 -9.34 7.85 -14.75
CA GLY A 128 -10.72 7.72 -14.31
C GLY A 128 -11.17 8.92 -13.49
N ASN A 129 -12.49 9.03 -13.31
CA ASN A 129 -13.10 9.95 -12.38
C ASN A 129 -14.38 9.32 -11.82
N SER A 130 -14.58 9.42 -10.52
CA SER A 130 -15.79 8.96 -9.85
C SER A 130 -16.21 9.99 -8.80
N THR A 131 -17.49 9.95 -8.43
CA THR A 131 -18.02 10.80 -7.35
C THR A 131 -19.08 10.04 -6.58
N THR A 132 -19.17 10.30 -5.28
CA THR A 132 -20.31 9.90 -4.45
C THR A 132 -21.26 11.09 -4.38
N THR A 133 -22.49 10.91 -4.85
CA THR A 133 -23.47 11.99 -4.92
C THR A 133 -24.04 12.31 -3.52
N PRO A 134 -24.44 13.56 -3.25
CA PRO A 134 -24.93 13.98 -1.94
C PRO A 134 -26.31 13.38 -1.58
N ARG A 135 -27.00 12.85 -2.59
CA ARG A 135 -28.24 12.09 -2.48
C ARG A 135 -28.21 10.95 -3.48
N ASP A 136 -29.12 10.00 -3.31
CA ASP A 136 -29.38 8.97 -4.30
C ASP A 136 -29.90 9.59 -5.60
N LEU A 137 -29.53 8.98 -6.73
CA LEU A 137 -29.99 9.36 -8.06
C LEU A 137 -31.24 8.52 -8.36
N GLU A 138 -32.37 9.17 -8.60
CA GLU A 138 -33.68 8.50 -8.60
C GLU A 138 -34.23 8.29 -10.02
N ASN A 139 -33.61 8.89 -11.03
CA ASN A 139 -34.06 8.84 -12.41
C ASN A 139 -32.88 8.96 -13.39
N ASP A 140 -33.14 8.69 -14.67
CA ASP A 140 -32.11 8.71 -15.71
C ASP A 140 -31.48 10.09 -15.91
N LEU A 141 -32.23 11.18 -15.69
CA LEU A 141 -31.70 12.54 -15.84
C LEU A 141 -30.65 12.85 -14.77
N ASP A 142 -30.90 12.44 -13.53
CA ASP A 142 -29.92 12.54 -12.44
C ASP A 142 -28.60 11.82 -12.79
N VAL A 143 -28.70 10.59 -13.32
CA VAL A 143 -27.53 9.80 -13.74
C VAL A 143 -26.81 10.46 -14.91
N TRP A 144 -27.56 10.91 -15.91
CA TRP A 144 -27.01 11.49 -17.14
C TRP A 144 -26.20 12.77 -16.87
N ILE A 145 -26.69 13.64 -15.98
CA ILE A 145 -25.97 14.86 -15.56
C ILE A 145 -24.62 14.51 -14.95
N ILE A 146 -24.59 13.56 -14.01
CA ILE A 146 -23.36 13.14 -13.35
C ILE A 146 -22.41 12.47 -14.34
N GLN A 147 -22.93 11.57 -15.18
CA GLN A 147 -22.12 10.84 -16.15
C GLN A 147 -21.44 11.77 -17.15
N ILE A 148 -22.14 12.79 -17.66
CA ILE A 148 -21.53 13.78 -18.55
C ILE A 148 -20.46 14.60 -17.84
N ALA A 149 -20.72 15.06 -16.61
CA ALA A 149 -19.72 15.80 -15.85
C ALA A 149 -18.43 14.97 -15.64
N LEU A 150 -18.57 13.67 -15.33
CA LEU A 150 -17.45 12.75 -15.20
C LEU A 150 -16.74 12.53 -16.54
N ALA A 151 -17.48 12.31 -17.62
CA ALA A 151 -16.95 12.08 -18.96
C ALA A 151 -16.14 13.30 -19.46
N GLU A 152 -16.68 14.51 -19.31
CA GLU A 152 -15.97 15.75 -19.65
C GLU A 152 -14.70 15.92 -18.82
N SER A 153 -14.75 15.64 -17.52
CA SER A 153 -13.56 15.69 -16.67
C SER A 153 -12.50 14.69 -17.10
N VAL A 154 -12.87 13.46 -17.47
CA VAL A 154 -11.92 12.44 -17.95
C VAL A 154 -11.34 12.83 -19.30
N ALA A 155 -12.19 13.28 -20.24
CA ALA A 155 -11.77 13.71 -21.58
C ALA A 155 -10.82 14.91 -21.52
N ALA A 156 -11.08 15.88 -20.64
CA ALA A 156 -10.19 17.01 -20.41
C ALA A 156 -8.82 16.58 -19.88
N ARG A 157 -8.77 15.64 -18.90
CA ARG A 157 -7.51 15.09 -18.36
C ARG A 157 -6.74 14.30 -19.42
N LEU A 158 -7.41 13.48 -20.23
CA LEU A 158 -6.79 12.76 -21.35
C LEU A 158 -6.11 13.74 -22.32
N ARG A 159 -6.82 14.77 -22.78
CA ARG A 159 -6.26 15.80 -23.68
C ARG A 159 -5.10 16.55 -23.05
N LYS A 160 -5.22 16.95 -21.77
CA LYS A 160 -4.15 17.66 -21.04
C LYS A 160 -2.86 16.85 -20.97
N HIS A 161 -2.95 15.53 -20.92
CA HIS A 161 -1.78 14.65 -20.83
C HIS A 161 -1.42 14.00 -22.18
N GLY A 162 -2.03 14.43 -23.28
CA GLY A 162 -1.72 13.92 -24.62
C GLY A 162 -2.16 12.47 -24.87
N PHE A 163 -3.06 11.92 -24.05
CA PHE A 163 -3.53 10.54 -24.17
C PHE A 163 -4.79 10.42 -25.03
N LYS A 164 -4.98 9.23 -25.59
CA LYS A 164 -6.22 8.76 -26.23
C LYS A 164 -6.60 7.42 -25.58
N CYS A 165 -7.90 7.12 -25.49
CA CYS A 165 -8.40 5.85 -24.93
C CYS A 165 -8.95 4.93 -26.02
N LYS A 166 -8.83 3.62 -25.80
CA LYS A 166 -9.47 2.57 -26.63
C LYS A 166 -10.62 1.87 -25.90
N THR A 167 -10.52 1.79 -24.57
CA THR A 167 -11.49 1.12 -23.69
C THR A 167 -12.04 2.14 -22.69
N VAL A 168 -13.33 2.08 -22.42
CA VAL A 168 -14.03 2.84 -21.38
C VAL A 168 -14.72 1.83 -20.47
N GLU A 169 -14.53 1.97 -19.17
CA GLU A 169 -15.07 1.12 -18.10
C GLU A 169 -15.84 1.96 -17.09
#